data_AF-A0A0H3FVT6-F1
#
_entry.id   AF-A0A0H3FVT6-F1
#
_cell.length_a   1.000
_cell.length_b   1.000
_cell.length_c   1.000
_cell.angle_alpha   90.00
_cell.angle_beta   90.00
_cell.angle_gamma   90.00
#
_symmetry.space_group_name_H-M   'P 1'
#
loop_
_entity.id
_entity.type
_entity.pdbx_description
1 polymer ?
#
loop_
_entity_poly.entity_id
_entity_poly.type
_entity_poly.pdbx_seq_one_letter_code
_entity_poly.pdbx_strand_id
1 'polypeptide(L)'
;MSENKTLERSSNDATNEWRVGAGAWVSLVVVLLVFSGLLFKVEGMAWLGAFDFTTLGGAFGTMKTPETNTFIGSGGISAKAGFLFALSLVPTVMLALGLLEIFTHYGAIRAAHKLLTPLLRPLLGIPGYTGLALITDLQSTDAGAALTKELYDSKKISRKDVVIMGAWQYSGAGLINNYFSIGSALFASLTIPIIIPLLLMFVLKFVGAAITRLVLNTAYKGDFDNE
;
A
#
# COMPACT_ATOMS: atom_id res chain seq x y z
N MET A 1 -12.99 39.46 20.10
CA MET A 1 -11.99 39.51 19.00
C MET A 1 -11.06 38.28 18.98
N SER A 2 -11.50 37.12 19.50
CA SER A 2 -10.69 35.89 19.63
C SER A 2 -11.19 34.72 18.78
N GLU A 3 -12.43 34.75 18.27
CA GLU A 3 -13.00 33.64 17.48
C GLU A 3 -12.55 33.63 16.02
N ASN A 4 -12.22 34.79 15.43
CA ASN A 4 -11.74 34.84 14.05
C ASN A 4 -10.35 34.19 13.88
N LYS A 5 -9.51 34.16 14.92
CA LYS A 5 -8.15 33.62 14.84
C LYS A 5 -8.12 32.08 14.86
N THR A 6 -9.13 31.45 15.43
CA THR A 6 -9.29 29.98 15.48
C THR A 6 -9.89 29.42 14.19
N LEU A 7 -10.80 30.18 13.55
CA LEU A 7 -11.40 29.81 12.27
C LEU A 7 -10.41 29.98 11.09
N GLU A 8 -9.56 31.01 11.11
CA GLU A 8 -8.49 31.19 10.10
C GLU A 8 -7.36 30.15 10.20
N ARG A 9 -7.12 29.59 11.39
CA ARG A 9 -6.09 28.55 11.59
C ARG A 9 -6.55 27.18 11.07
N SER A 10 -7.85 26.90 11.14
CA SER A 10 -8.49 25.71 10.56
C SER A 10 -8.44 25.68 9.04
N SER A 11 -8.61 26.83 8.37
CA SER A 11 -8.57 26.93 6.90
C SER A 11 -7.15 26.97 6.31
N ASN A 12 -6.17 27.51 7.05
CA ASN A 12 -4.78 27.57 6.59
C ASN A 12 -3.97 26.26 6.82
N ASP A 13 -4.32 25.44 7.82
CA ASP A 13 -3.71 24.11 7.99
C ASP A 13 -4.22 23.11 6.95
N ALA A 14 -5.53 23.13 6.64
CA ALA A 14 -6.12 22.26 5.62
C ALA A 14 -5.62 22.57 4.19
N THR A 15 -5.14 23.80 3.93
CA THR A 15 -4.61 24.20 2.62
C THR A 15 -3.10 23.96 2.48
N ASN A 16 -2.32 23.99 3.58
CA ASN A 16 -0.90 23.67 3.57
C ASN A 16 -0.60 22.16 3.58
N GLU A 17 -1.47 21.32 4.17
CA GLU A 17 -1.33 19.86 4.10
C GLU A 17 -1.39 19.29 2.67
N TRP A 18 -1.95 20.05 1.72
CA TRP A 18 -2.12 19.61 0.33
C TRP A 18 -0.95 19.93 -0.61
N ARG A 19 0.07 20.67 -0.13
CA ARG A 19 1.26 20.99 -0.93
C ARG A 19 2.30 19.89 -0.78
N VAL A 20 2.14 18.85 -1.58
CA VAL A 20 3.20 17.84 -1.77
C VAL A 20 4.43 18.52 -2.40
N GLY A 21 5.50 18.63 -1.62
CA GLY A 21 6.78 19.19 -2.07
C GLY A 21 7.45 18.31 -3.13
N ALA A 22 8.40 18.88 -3.89
CA ALA A 22 9.12 18.16 -4.94
C ALA A 22 9.83 16.90 -4.41
N GLY A 23 10.37 16.94 -3.18
CA GLY A 23 11.03 15.80 -2.55
C GLY A 23 10.12 14.58 -2.36
N ALA A 24 8.83 14.79 -2.10
CA ALA A 24 7.87 13.69 -1.95
C ALA A 24 7.57 12.99 -3.28
N TRP A 25 7.53 13.74 -4.39
CA TRP A 25 7.37 13.17 -5.74
C TRP A 25 8.62 12.41 -6.19
N VAL A 26 9.80 12.96 -5.93
CA VAL A 26 11.07 12.25 -6.19
C VAL A 26 11.12 10.96 -5.37
N SER A 27 10.77 11.03 -4.08
CA SER A 27 10.71 9.85 -3.22
C SER A 27 9.75 8.80 -3.75
N LEU A 28 8.58 9.19 -4.27
CA LEU A 28 7.63 8.26 -4.88
C LEU A 28 8.22 7.55 -6.11
N VAL A 29 8.90 8.28 -6.99
CA VAL A 29 9.57 7.69 -8.17
C VAL A 29 10.66 6.70 -7.74
N VAL A 30 11.48 7.07 -6.75
CA VAL A 30 12.55 6.21 -6.23
C VAL A 30 11.98 4.93 -5.61
N VAL A 31 10.91 5.02 -4.82
CA VAL A 31 10.20 3.84 -4.28
C VAL A 31 9.82 2.89 -5.41
N LEU A 32 9.15 3.43 -6.44
CA LEU A 32 8.67 2.62 -7.55
C LEU A 32 9.83 1.95 -8.28
N LEU A 33 10.95 2.65 -8.50
CA LEU A 33 12.13 2.08 -9.14
C LEU A 33 12.78 0.99 -8.29
N VAL A 34 13.02 1.24 -7.00
CA VAL A 34 13.69 0.30 -6.09
C VAL A 34 12.91 -1.01 -5.95
N PHE A 35 11.59 -0.92 -5.79
CA PHE A 35 10.73 -2.09 -5.62
C PHE A 35 10.22 -2.67 -6.96
N SER A 36 10.56 -2.09 -8.10
CA SER A 36 10.04 -2.54 -9.39
C SER A 36 10.59 -3.88 -9.86
N GLY A 37 11.84 -4.20 -9.51
CA GLY A 37 12.59 -5.29 -10.15
C GLY A 37 13.13 -4.93 -11.54
N LEU A 38 12.90 -3.71 -12.05
CA LEU A 38 13.36 -3.29 -13.38
C LEU A 38 14.88 -3.02 -13.43
N LEU A 39 15.47 -2.72 -12.28
CA LEU A 39 16.90 -2.48 -12.14
C LEU A 39 17.66 -3.80 -11.87
N PHE A 40 16.95 -4.92 -11.81
CA PHE A 40 17.55 -6.25 -11.65
C PHE A 40 18.25 -6.68 -12.94
N LYS A 41 19.58 -6.84 -12.87
CA LYS A 41 20.43 -7.36 -13.96
C LYS A 41 20.23 -6.65 -15.32
N VAL A 42 20.28 -5.32 -15.33
CA VAL A 42 20.26 -4.54 -16.58
C VAL A 42 21.54 -4.81 -17.38
N GLU A 43 21.41 -5.36 -18.59
CA GLU A 43 22.53 -5.64 -19.48
C GLU A 43 23.37 -4.36 -19.74
N GLY A 44 24.68 -4.45 -19.51
CA GLY A 44 25.61 -3.32 -19.67
C GLY A 44 25.66 -2.31 -18.51
N MET A 45 24.73 -2.36 -17.54
CA MET A 45 24.70 -1.47 -16.37
C MET A 45 24.44 -2.24 -15.07
N ALA A 46 25.25 -3.26 -14.80
CA ALA A 46 25.11 -4.10 -13.60
C ALA A 46 25.16 -3.32 -12.27
N TRP A 47 25.79 -2.14 -12.24
CA TRP A 47 25.83 -1.25 -11.08
C TRP A 47 24.44 -0.72 -10.68
N LEU A 48 23.49 -0.64 -11.61
CA LEU A 48 22.10 -0.24 -11.30
C LEU A 48 21.40 -1.24 -10.37
N GLY A 49 21.88 -2.48 -10.33
CA GLY A 49 21.41 -3.47 -9.35
C GLY A 49 21.60 -3.01 -7.89
N ALA A 50 22.53 -2.10 -7.60
CA ALA A 50 22.68 -1.55 -6.25
C ALA A 50 21.44 -0.78 -5.77
N PHE A 51 20.56 -0.35 -6.69
CA PHE A 51 19.31 0.33 -6.38
C PHE A 51 18.09 -0.58 -6.54
N ASP A 52 18.28 -1.88 -6.74
CA ASP A 52 17.21 -2.86 -6.92
C ASP A 52 16.96 -3.65 -5.62
N PHE A 53 15.71 -3.74 -5.20
CA PHE A 53 15.33 -4.45 -3.98
C PHE A 53 15.72 -5.94 -4.00
N THR A 54 15.60 -6.61 -5.15
CA THR A 54 15.94 -8.04 -5.28
C THR A 54 17.43 -8.26 -5.14
N THR A 55 18.24 -7.36 -5.68
CA THR A 55 19.69 -7.41 -5.55
C THR A 55 20.15 -7.09 -4.13
N LEU A 56 19.55 -6.09 -3.48
CA LEU A 56 19.86 -5.70 -2.10
C LEU A 56 19.41 -6.77 -1.09
N GLY A 57 18.30 -7.45 -1.34
CA GLY A 57 17.82 -8.57 -0.52
C GLY A 57 18.75 -9.78 -0.55
N GLY A 58 19.53 -9.94 -1.62
CA GLY A 58 20.51 -11.01 -1.76
C GLY A 58 19.90 -12.41 -1.75
N ALA A 59 20.73 -13.42 -1.50
CA ALA A 59 20.33 -14.81 -1.44
C ALA A 59 20.60 -15.37 -0.02
N PHE A 60 19.65 -15.19 0.89
CA PHE A 60 19.78 -15.69 2.26
C PHE A 60 19.53 -17.21 2.31
N GLY A 61 20.39 -17.94 3.03
CA GLY A 61 20.22 -19.37 3.25
C GLY A 61 20.61 -20.28 2.07
N THR A 62 21.30 -19.76 1.05
CA THR A 62 21.90 -20.59 0.00
C THR A 62 23.11 -21.35 0.53
N MET A 63 23.12 -22.67 0.33
CA MET A 63 24.29 -23.51 0.64
C MET A 63 25.13 -23.76 -0.62
N LYS A 64 26.27 -24.45 -0.46
CA LYS A 64 27.26 -24.70 -1.52
C LYS A 64 26.67 -25.37 -2.77
N THR A 65 25.58 -26.13 -2.62
CA THR A 65 24.77 -26.70 -3.70
C THR A 65 23.29 -26.29 -3.53
N PRO A 66 22.89 -25.10 -4.01
CA PRO A 66 21.54 -24.55 -3.80
C PRO A 66 20.41 -25.44 -4.33
N GLU A 67 20.71 -26.22 -5.37
CA GLU A 67 19.77 -27.13 -6.04
C GLU A 67 19.38 -28.34 -5.16
N THR A 68 20.22 -28.70 -4.20
CA THR A 68 20.01 -29.85 -3.32
C THR A 68 19.74 -29.46 -1.88
N ASN A 69 20.32 -28.36 -1.39
CA ASN A 69 20.17 -27.93 -0.01
C ASN A 69 20.15 -26.41 0.13
N THR A 70 19.16 -25.93 0.90
CA THR A 70 19.13 -24.57 1.46
C THR A 70 19.17 -24.67 2.99
N PHE A 71 19.22 -23.54 3.68
CA PHE A 71 19.08 -23.48 5.14
C PHE A 71 17.80 -24.15 5.68
N ILE A 72 16.78 -24.35 4.83
CA ILE A 72 15.55 -25.07 5.16
C ILE A 72 15.78 -26.60 5.19
N GLY A 73 16.83 -27.11 4.54
CA GLY A 73 17.12 -28.53 4.35
C GLY A 73 16.35 -29.16 3.20
N SER A 74 16.59 -30.46 2.95
CA SER A 74 15.94 -31.24 1.88
C SER A 74 15.01 -32.32 2.41
N GLY A 75 13.88 -32.58 1.74
CA GLY A 75 13.08 -33.81 1.91
C GLY A 75 12.06 -33.84 3.06
N GLY A 76 11.80 -32.72 3.75
CA GLY A 76 10.83 -32.68 4.85
C GLY A 76 9.76 -31.59 4.67
N ILE A 77 8.49 -31.98 4.51
CA ILE A 77 7.34 -31.06 4.60
C ILE A 77 6.71 -31.23 5.98
N SER A 78 7.06 -30.37 6.92
CA SER A 78 6.55 -30.40 8.30
C SER A 78 6.62 -29.01 8.95
N ALA A 79 6.07 -28.87 10.16
CA ALA A 79 6.11 -27.61 10.92
C ALA A 79 7.54 -27.03 11.08
N LYS A 80 8.57 -27.88 11.19
CA LYS A 80 9.97 -27.43 11.29
C LYS A 80 10.45 -26.76 10.00
N ALA A 81 10.06 -27.29 8.85
CA ALA A 81 10.39 -26.70 7.55
C ALA A 81 9.68 -25.35 7.36
N GLY A 82 8.41 -25.26 7.76
CA GLY A 82 7.67 -24.00 7.77
C GLY A 82 8.29 -22.93 8.68
N PHE A 83 8.79 -23.33 9.85
CA PHE A 83 9.50 -22.42 10.76
C PHE A 83 10.82 -21.90 10.16
N LEU A 84 11.63 -22.77 9.57
CA LEU A 84 12.88 -22.37 8.91
C LEU A 84 12.63 -21.51 7.66
N PHE A 85 11.56 -21.78 6.92
CA PHE A 85 11.09 -20.92 5.84
C PHE A 85 10.70 -19.53 6.37
N ALA A 86 9.93 -19.43 7.44
CA ALA A 86 9.59 -18.13 8.02
C ALA A 86 10.84 -17.34 8.46
N LEU A 87 11.84 -18.02 9.04
CA LEU A 87 13.13 -17.39 9.39
C LEU A 87 13.90 -16.89 8.17
N SER A 88 13.80 -17.56 7.02
CA SER A 88 14.47 -17.09 5.80
C SER A 88 13.87 -15.82 5.22
N LEU A 89 12.62 -15.49 5.56
CA LEU A 89 11.95 -14.25 5.13
C LEU A 89 12.37 -13.02 5.94
N VAL A 90 12.82 -13.20 7.18
CA VAL A 90 13.08 -12.10 8.12
C VAL A 90 13.99 -11.01 7.53
N PRO A 91 15.15 -11.31 6.90
CA PRO A 91 16.03 -10.26 6.37
C PRO A 91 15.38 -9.44 5.25
N THR A 92 14.69 -10.11 4.33
CA THR A 92 14.01 -9.48 3.19
C THR A 92 12.86 -8.59 3.65
N VAL A 93 12.06 -9.07 4.60
CA VAL A 93 10.96 -8.31 5.20
C VAL A 93 11.48 -7.09 5.95
N MET A 94 12.51 -7.25 6.78
CA MET A 94 13.12 -6.13 7.51
C MET A 94 13.66 -5.06 6.58
N LEU A 95 14.33 -5.45 5.49
CA LEU A 95 14.82 -4.51 4.48
C LEU A 95 13.67 -3.76 3.81
N ALA A 96 12.60 -4.46 3.40
CA ALA A 96 11.46 -3.85 2.74
C ALA A 96 10.76 -2.82 3.63
N LEU A 97 10.51 -3.19 4.89
CA LEU A 97 9.86 -2.30 5.86
C LEU A 97 10.75 -1.10 6.21
N GLY A 98 12.07 -1.31 6.35
CA GLY A 98 13.02 -0.21 6.60
C GLY A 98 13.06 0.81 5.46
N LEU A 99 13.12 0.33 4.21
CA LEU A 99 13.05 1.21 3.03
C LEU A 99 11.70 1.93 2.94
N LEU A 100 10.60 1.23 3.19
CA LEU A 100 9.26 1.80 3.17
C LEU A 100 9.12 2.93 4.20
N GLU A 101 9.67 2.76 5.40
CA GLU A 101 9.65 3.78 6.46
C GLU A 101 10.44 5.03 6.05
N ILE A 102 11.62 4.85 5.47
CA ILE A 102 12.44 5.96 4.94
C ILE A 102 11.63 6.76 3.92
N PHE A 103 11.00 6.11 2.95
CA PHE A 103 10.23 6.79 1.92
C PHE A 103 8.94 7.42 2.44
N THR A 104 8.33 6.81 3.46
CA THR A 104 7.19 7.39 4.18
C THR A 104 7.59 8.69 4.86
N HIS A 105 8.73 8.70 5.56
CA HIS A 105 9.30 9.89 6.17
C HIS A 105 9.55 11.02 5.16
N TYR A 106 10.11 10.70 3.97
CA TYR A 106 10.29 11.67 2.88
C TYR A 106 8.99 12.09 2.16
N GLY A 107 7.85 11.50 2.52
CA GLY A 107 6.54 11.91 2.05
C GLY A 107 6.05 11.25 0.77
N ALA A 108 6.64 10.12 0.35
CA ALA A 108 6.16 9.35 -0.82
C ALA A 108 4.66 9.01 -0.70
N ILE A 109 4.22 8.68 0.51
CA ILE A 109 2.81 8.37 0.83
C ILE A 109 1.89 9.59 0.61
N ARG A 110 2.38 10.81 0.90
CA ARG A 110 1.65 12.06 0.61
C ARG A 110 1.56 12.35 -0.88
N ALA A 111 2.61 12.05 -1.64
CA ALA A 111 2.57 12.16 -3.10
C ALA A 111 1.60 11.14 -3.72
N ALA A 112 1.62 9.89 -3.23
CA ALA A 112 0.65 8.88 -3.60
C ALA A 112 -0.78 9.35 -3.30
N HIS A 113 -1.01 10.04 -2.17
CA HIS A 113 -2.30 10.64 -1.86
C HIS A 113 -2.79 11.59 -2.92
N LYS A 114 -1.97 12.57 -3.28
CA LYS A 114 -2.34 13.56 -4.29
C LYS A 114 -2.65 12.93 -5.65
N LEU A 115 -2.00 11.81 -5.99
CA LEU A 115 -2.28 11.06 -7.21
C LEU A 115 -3.57 10.25 -7.14
N LEU A 116 -3.92 9.75 -5.95
CA LEU A 116 -5.08 8.89 -5.70
C LEU A 116 -6.37 9.71 -5.56
N THR A 117 -6.33 10.90 -4.93
CA THR A 117 -7.49 11.80 -4.74
C THR A 117 -8.33 12.05 -6.01
N PRO A 118 -7.78 12.41 -7.18
CA PRO A 118 -8.60 12.68 -8.36
C PRO A 118 -9.29 11.42 -8.91
N LEU A 119 -8.83 10.22 -8.55
CA LEU A 119 -9.41 8.96 -8.99
C LEU A 119 -10.60 8.52 -8.11
N LEU A 120 -10.66 8.97 -6.86
CA LEU A 120 -11.70 8.56 -5.90
C LEU A 120 -13.10 8.99 -6.32
N ARG A 121 -13.25 10.24 -6.78
CA ARG A 121 -14.56 10.79 -7.17
C ARG A 121 -15.15 10.13 -8.42
N PRO A 122 -14.44 9.97 -9.56
CA PRO A 122 -15.00 9.32 -10.73
C PRO A 122 -15.26 7.82 -10.49
N LEU A 123 -14.33 7.10 -9.86
CA LEU A 123 -14.41 5.65 -9.72
C LEU A 123 -15.35 5.23 -8.58
N LEU A 124 -15.17 5.81 -7.40
CA LEU A 124 -15.84 5.36 -6.17
C LEU A 124 -16.99 6.27 -5.75
N GLY A 125 -17.08 7.49 -6.29
CA GLY A 125 -18.12 8.45 -5.95
C GLY A 125 -17.92 9.12 -4.59
N ILE A 126 -16.81 8.84 -3.90
CA ILE A 126 -16.53 9.35 -2.56
C ILE A 126 -15.73 10.67 -2.61
N PRO A 127 -15.80 11.51 -1.56
CA PRO A 127 -15.08 12.78 -1.51
C PRO A 127 -13.56 12.61 -1.45
N GLY A 128 -12.80 13.55 -2.04
CA GLY A 128 -11.35 13.45 -2.13
C GLY A 128 -10.58 13.45 -0.80
N TYR A 129 -11.14 14.04 0.26
CA TYR A 129 -10.53 14.04 1.61
C TYR A 129 -10.58 12.67 2.30
N THR A 130 -11.34 11.71 1.76
CA THR A 130 -11.31 10.30 2.22
C THR A 130 -10.01 9.59 1.84
N GLY A 131 -9.22 10.16 0.93
CA GLY A 131 -7.98 9.58 0.44
C GLY A 131 -6.96 9.30 1.55
N LEU A 132 -6.91 10.13 2.59
CA LEU A 132 -6.02 9.89 3.73
C LEU A 132 -6.34 8.57 4.44
N ALA A 133 -7.63 8.27 4.66
CA ALA A 133 -8.06 7.03 5.29
C ALA A 133 -7.71 5.80 4.42
N LEU A 134 -7.93 5.90 3.11
CA LEU A 134 -7.61 4.82 2.16
C LEU A 134 -6.10 4.55 2.05
N ILE A 135 -5.28 5.58 2.18
CA ILE A 135 -3.83 5.41 2.12
C ILE A 135 -3.27 4.87 3.42
N THR A 136 -3.86 5.30 4.53
CA THR A 136 -3.56 4.71 5.84
C THR A 136 -3.90 3.22 5.83
N ASP A 137 -5.02 2.83 5.21
CA ASP A 137 -5.38 1.41 5.00
C ASP A 137 -4.33 0.62 4.22
N LEU A 138 -3.66 1.22 3.23
CA LEU A 138 -2.59 0.54 2.49
C LEU A 138 -1.44 0.07 3.41
N GLN A 139 -1.24 0.73 4.56
CA GLN A 139 -0.25 0.34 5.56
C GLN A 139 -0.86 -0.42 6.73
N SER A 140 -2.01 0.03 7.22
CA SER A 140 -2.73 -0.52 8.35
C SER A 140 -4.23 -0.35 8.17
N THR A 141 -4.91 -1.47 7.93
CA THR A 141 -6.38 -1.52 7.81
C THR A 141 -7.06 -0.93 9.05
N ASP A 142 -6.55 -1.25 10.24
CA ASP A 142 -7.15 -0.81 11.50
C ASP A 142 -7.10 0.72 11.64
N ALA A 143 -5.96 1.33 11.29
CA ALA A 143 -5.82 2.78 11.30
C ALA A 143 -6.67 3.45 10.19
N GLY A 144 -6.75 2.84 9.00
CA GLY A 144 -7.63 3.32 7.93
C GLY A 144 -9.12 3.28 8.31
N ALA A 145 -9.56 2.22 8.97
CA ALA A 145 -10.92 2.06 9.48
C ALA A 145 -11.24 3.08 10.59
N ALA A 146 -10.29 3.34 11.50
CA ALA A 146 -10.44 4.35 12.54
C ALA A 146 -10.66 5.76 11.95
N LEU A 147 -9.87 6.15 10.94
CA LEU A 147 -10.04 7.42 10.23
C LEU A 147 -11.36 7.49 9.46
N THR A 148 -11.80 6.37 8.88
CA THR A 148 -13.09 6.29 8.19
C THR A 148 -14.24 6.51 9.16
N LYS A 149 -14.16 5.91 10.34
CA LYS A 149 -15.13 6.14 11.42
C LYS A 149 -15.13 7.60 11.86
N GLU A 150 -13.98 8.22 12.06
CA GLU A 150 -13.89 9.64 12.44
C GLU A 150 -14.55 10.57 11.40
N LEU A 151 -14.35 10.28 10.11
CA LEU A 151 -15.01 11.02 9.03
C LEU A 151 -16.53 10.87 9.08
N TYR A 152 -17.03 9.68 9.40
CA TYR A 152 -18.46 9.41 9.54
C TYR A 152 -19.05 10.09 10.76
N ASP A 153 -18.41 9.95 11.93
CA ASP A 153 -18.82 10.55 13.20
C ASP A 153 -18.83 12.09 13.09
N SER A 154 -17.92 12.66 12.31
CA SER A 154 -17.85 14.10 12.01
C SER A 154 -18.86 14.55 10.94
N LYS A 155 -19.74 13.67 10.46
CA LYS A 155 -20.71 13.92 9.37
C LYS A 155 -20.07 14.42 8.06
N LYS A 156 -18.80 14.09 7.83
CA LYS A 156 -18.10 14.44 6.58
C LYS A 156 -18.37 13.42 5.48
N ILE A 157 -18.81 12.21 5.81
CA ILE A 157 -19.15 11.18 4.82
C ILE A 157 -20.48 10.52 5.19
N SER A 158 -21.20 10.01 4.19
CA SER A 158 -22.45 9.27 4.38
C SER A 158 -22.17 7.82 4.79
N ARG A 159 -23.20 7.09 5.25
CA ARG A 159 -23.05 5.67 5.55
C ARG A 159 -22.76 4.86 4.28
N LYS A 160 -23.35 5.29 3.16
CA LYS A 160 -23.05 4.74 1.84
C LYS A 160 -21.56 4.85 1.50
N ASP A 161 -20.96 6.00 1.76
CA ASP A 161 -19.51 6.20 1.57
C ASP A 161 -18.70 5.27 2.47
N VAL A 162 -19.10 5.08 3.73
CA VAL A 162 -18.46 4.13 4.66
C VAL A 162 -18.49 2.71 4.11
N VAL A 163 -19.61 2.25 3.54
CA VAL A 163 -19.72 0.91 2.96
C VAL A 163 -18.80 0.76 1.73
N ILE A 164 -18.75 1.76 0.85
CA ILE A 164 -17.86 1.76 -0.33
C ILE A 164 -16.39 1.78 0.11
N MET A 165 -16.05 2.64 1.08
CA MET A 165 -14.71 2.71 1.65
C MET A 165 -14.31 1.40 2.35
N GLY A 166 -15.22 0.80 3.11
CA GLY A 166 -15.01 -0.50 3.75
C GLY A 166 -14.73 -1.61 2.74
N ALA A 167 -15.46 -1.65 1.62
CA ALA A 167 -15.20 -2.59 0.54
C ALA A 167 -13.82 -2.38 -0.10
N TRP A 168 -13.40 -1.11 -0.29
CA TRP A 168 -12.06 -0.80 -0.79
C TRP A 168 -10.96 -1.23 0.20
N GLN A 169 -11.16 -0.98 1.49
CA GLN A 169 -10.19 -1.30 2.54
C GLN A 169 -10.01 -2.82 2.65
N TYR A 170 -11.12 -3.55 2.72
CA TYR A 170 -11.10 -4.99 2.92
C TYR A 170 -10.63 -5.80 1.70
N SER A 171 -10.80 -5.29 0.48
CA SER A 171 -10.37 -5.95 -0.78
C SER A 171 -8.84 -6.00 -0.99
N GLY A 172 -8.08 -5.65 0.03
CA GLY A 172 -6.62 -5.72 0.07
C GLY A 172 -6.14 -5.08 1.36
N ALA A 173 -6.55 -5.65 2.50
CA ALA A 173 -6.24 -5.14 3.82
C ALA A 173 -4.71 -4.94 3.98
N GLY A 174 -4.28 -3.76 4.43
CA GLY A 174 -2.86 -3.49 4.69
C GLY A 174 -1.99 -3.74 3.47
N LEU A 175 -2.48 -3.47 2.25
CA LEU A 175 -1.93 -3.98 0.98
C LEU A 175 -0.39 -3.87 0.90
N ILE A 176 0.19 -2.70 1.16
CA ILE A 176 1.64 -2.49 1.05
C ILE A 176 2.37 -3.29 2.14
N ASN A 177 1.93 -3.15 3.39
CA ASN A 177 2.56 -3.85 4.52
C ASN A 177 2.50 -5.37 4.32
N ASN A 178 1.34 -5.92 3.98
CA ASN A 178 1.13 -7.35 3.77
C ASN A 178 1.85 -7.86 2.52
N TYR A 179 1.91 -7.08 1.45
CA TYR A 179 2.62 -7.47 0.25
C TYR A 179 4.13 -7.64 0.49
N PHE A 180 4.74 -6.70 1.22
CA PHE A 180 6.17 -6.77 1.50
C PHE A 180 6.53 -7.65 2.69
N SER A 181 5.65 -7.79 3.69
CA SER A 181 5.91 -8.65 4.86
C SER A 181 5.58 -10.12 4.64
N ILE A 182 4.47 -10.44 3.95
CA ILE A 182 4.02 -11.82 3.73
C ILE A 182 4.29 -12.22 2.27
N GLY A 183 3.96 -11.35 1.31
CA GLY A 183 4.12 -11.62 -0.12
C GLY A 183 5.57 -11.79 -0.56
N SER A 184 6.54 -11.23 0.18
CA SER A 184 7.98 -11.36 -0.12
C SER A 184 8.47 -12.80 -0.16
N ALA A 185 7.78 -13.70 0.55
CA ALA A 185 7.99 -15.13 0.51
C ALA A 185 7.85 -15.75 -0.89
N LEU A 186 7.03 -15.12 -1.72
CA LEU A 186 6.74 -15.59 -3.08
C LEU A 186 7.61 -14.88 -4.13
N PHE A 187 8.33 -13.81 -3.79
CA PHE A 187 9.04 -12.98 -4.78
C PHE A 187 10.10 -13.76 -5.57
N ALA A 188 10.83 -14.67 -4.93
CA ALA A 188 11.83 -15.50 -5.60
C ALA A 188 11.23 -16.48 -6.61
N SER A 189 9.93 -16.78 -6.50
CA SER A 189 9.19 -17.68 -7.40
C SER A 189 8.41 -16.92 -8.49
N LEU A 190 8.34 -15.58 -8.40
CA LEU A 190 7.64 -14.78 -9.39
C LEU A 190 8.48 -14.69 -10.68
N THR A 191 7.85 -15.04 -11.80
CA THR A 191 8.42 -14.90 -13.15
C THR A 191 8.23 -13.51 -13.75
N ILE A 192 7.48 -12.65 -13.06
CA ILE A 192 7.13 -11.29 -13.47
C ILE A 192 7.65 -10.27 -12.44
N PRO A 193 7.92 -9.01 -12.85
CA PRO A 193 8.33 -7.95 -11.95
C PRO A 193 7.41 -7.82 -10.73
N ILE A 194 8.01 -7.64 -9.54
CA ILE A 194 7.33 -7.56 -8.24
C ILE A 194 6.25 -6.46 -8.23
N ILE A 195 6.41 -5.39 -9.02
CA ILE A 195 5.42 -4.33 -9.11
C ILE A 195 4.10 -4.76 -9.77
N ILE A 196 4.09 -5.78 -10.63
CA ILE A 196 2.89 -6.16 -11.40
C ILE A 196 1.80 -6.75 -10.49
N PRO A 197 2.05 -7.75 -9.64
CA PRO A 197 1.05 -8.23 -8.67
C PRO A 197 0.58 -7.13 -7.72
N LEU A 198 1.48 -6.24 -7.29
CA LEU A 198 1.14 -5.11 -6.43
C LEU A 198 0.11 -4.18 -7.11
N LEU A 199 0.37 -3.80 -8.36
CA LEU A 199 -0.54 -2.98 -9.16
C LEU A 199 -1.87 -3.69 -9.40
N LEU A 200 -1.85 -5.01 -9.68
CA LEU A 200 -3.07 -5.79 -9.87
C LEU A 200 -3.94 -5.77 -8.61
N MET A 201 -3.38 -6.08 -7.43
CA MET A 201 -4.14 -6.03 -6.18
C MET A 201 -4.67 -4.61 -5.90
N PHE A 202 -3.86 -3.59 -6.18
CA PHE A 202 -4.29 -2.20 -6.04
C PHE A 202 -5.48 -1.87 -6.94
N VAL A 203 -5.46 -2.30 -8.21
CA VAL A 203 -6.60 -2.16 -9.15
C VAL A 203 -7.81 -2.93 -8.63
N LEU A 204 -7.63 -4.16 -8.14
CA LEU A 204 -8.73 -4.97 -7.60
C LEU A 204 -9.42 -4.31 -6.41
N LYS A 205 -8.71 -3.51 -5.59
CA LYS A 205 -9.36 -2.71 -4.54
C LYS A 205 -10.38 -1.73 -5.09
N PHE A 206 -10.04 -1.04 -6.19
CA PHE A 206 -10.99 -0.15 -6.88
C PHE A 206 -12.13 -0.92 -7.53
N VAL A 207 -11.87 -2.09 -8.12
CA VAL A 207 -12.91 -2.94 -8.70
C VAL A 207 -13.90 -3.39 -7.62
N GLY A 208 -13.42 -3.87 -6.47
CA GLY A 208 -14.27 -4.29 -5.36
C GLY A 208 -15.19 -3.16 -4.89
N ALA A 209 -14.62 -1.98 -4.65
CA ALA A 209 -15.39 -0.82 -4.23
C ALA A 209 -16.34 -0.28 -5.32
N ALA A 210 -15.97 -0.36 -6.60
CA ALA A 210 -16.84 0.01 -7.71
C ALA A 210 -18.04 -0.95 -7.86
N ILE A 211 -17.83 -2.26 -7.68
CA ILE A 211 -18.91 -3.24 -7.65
C ILE A 211 -19.86 -2.94 -6.49
N THR A 212 -19.32 -2.70 -5.29
CA THR A 212 -20.14 -2.29 -4.13
C THR A 212 -20.95 -1.04 -4.44
N ARG A 213 -20.33 0.00 -5.01
CA ARG A 213 -21.03 1.22 -5.44
C ARG A 213 -22.18 0.92 -6.42
N LEU A 214 -21.95 0.07 -7.42
CA LEU A 214 -22.98 -0.31 -8.39
C LEU A 214 -24.15 -1.02 -7.71
N VAL A 215 -23.87 -1.98 -6.83
CA VAL A 215 -24.89 -2.73 -6.08
C VAL A 215 -25.71 -1.81 -5.17
N LEU A 216 -25.05 -0.85 -4.49
CA LEU A 216 -25.74 0.13 -3.65
C LEU A 216 -26.60 1.11 -4.46
N ASN A 217 -26.24 1.38 -5.72
CA ASN A 217 -27.01 2.26 -6.60
C ASN A 217 -28.17 1.56 -7.32
N THR A 218 -28.15 0.23 -7.44
CA THR A 218 -29.15 -0.55 -8.16
C THR A 218 -30.09 -1.30 -7.21
N ALA A 219 -29.56 -2.22 -6.41
CA ALA A 219 -30.34 -3.13 -5.58
C ALA A 219 -30.76 -2.51 -4.24
N TYR A 220 -29.90 -1.68 -3.64
CA TYR A 220 -30.12 -1.10 -2.30
C TYR A 220 -30.34 0.41 -2.32
N LYS A 221 -30.81 0.95 -3.45
CA LYS A 221 -30.99 2.40 -3.60
C LYS A 221 -31.87 3.01 -2.49
N GLY A 222 -32.96 2.31 -2.15
CA GLY A 222 -33.92 2.74 -1.13
C GLY A 222 -33.41 2.76 0.31
N ASP A 223 -32.34 2.01 0.61
CA ASP A 223 -31.79 1.93 1.98
C ASP A 223 -31.04 3.20 2.39
N PHE A 224 -30.70 4.06 1.42
CA PHE A 224 -29.93 5.28 1.62
C PHE A 224 -30.68 6.55 1.21
N ASP A 225 -31.98 6.45 0.88
CA ASP A 225 -32.79 7.61 0.44
C ASP A 225 -33.17 8.56 1.59
N ASN A 226 -32.99 8.15 2.85
CA ASN A 226 -33.35 8.91 4.06
C ASN A 226 -32.13 9.44 4.86
N GLU A 227 -30.93 9.44 4.26
CA GLU A 227 -29.70 10.00 4.84
C GLU A 227 -29.37 11.40 4.32
#